data_AF-A0A524NNW5-F1
#
_entry.id   AF-A0A524NNW5-F1
#
_cell.length_a   1.000
_cell.length_b   1.000
_cell.length_c   1.000
_cell.angle_alpha   90.00
_cell.angle_beta   90.00
_cell.angle_gamma   90.00
#
_symmetry.space_group_name_H-M   'P 1'
#
loop_
_entity.id
_entity.type
_entity.pdbx_description
1 polymer ?
#
loop_
_entity_poly.entity_id
_entity_poly.type
_entity_poly.pdbx_seq_one_letter_code
_entity_poly.pdbx_strand_id
1 'polypeptide(L)'
;MLLLNIAIRLLISGSMQENVESPESIGAVPIAIPILVGPGAITTTIFNIQQYDTIIAILVVLVVLATTWIILRYISRVYNFLGKTGSLIIARVMALRIATIEVQYILTGVTHFIPKSNCG
;
A
#
# COMPACT_ATOMS: atom_id res chain seq x y z
N MET A 1 -24.40 -16.83 38.53
CA MET A 1 -25.84 -16.59 38.21
C MET A 1 -26.10 -15.30 37.45
N LEU A 2 -25.25 -14.27 37.53
CA LEU A 2 -25.43 -13.00 36.79
C LEU A 2 -25.41 -13.16 35.25
N LEU A 3 -24.51 -14.00 34.70
CA LEU A 3 -24.42 -14.25 33.25
C LEU A 3 -25.68 -14.89 32.67
N LEU A 4 -26.31 -15.80 33.41
CA LEU A 4 -27.54 -16.48 32.97
C LEU A 4 -28.70 -15.49 32.83
N ASN A 5 -28.80 -14.51 33.73
CA ASN A 5 -29.85 -13.50 33.68
C ASN A 5 -29.65 -12.50 32.52
N ILE A 6 -28.40 -12.20 32.14
CA ILE A 6 -28.09 -11.34 30.97
C ILE A 6 -28.44 -12.06 29.67
N ALA A 7 -28.14 -13.35 29.55
CA ALA A 7 -28.47 -14.15 28.38
C ALA A 7 -30.00 -14.24 28.17
N ILE A 8 -30.76 -14.42 29.25
CA ILE A 8 -32.23 -14.44 29.19
C ILE A 8 -32.79 -13.06 28.77
N ARG A 9 -32.19 -11.95 29.21
CA ARG A 9 -32.58 -10.60 28.73
C ARG A 9 -32.27 -10.40 27.25
N LEU A 10 -31.13 -10.88 26.75
CA LEU A 10 -30.77 -10.85 25.33
C LEU A 10 -31.74 -11.66 24.44
N LEU A 11 -32.23 -12.80 24.95
CA LEU A 11 -33.14 -13.69 24.22
C LEU A 11 -34.60 -13.20 24.25
N ILE A 12 -35.02 -12.55 25.36
CA ILE A 12 -36.38 -12.01 25.52
C ILE A 12 -36.51 -10.61 24.89
N SER A 13 -35.47 -9.78 24.93
CA SER A 13 -35.44 -8.40 24.42
C SER A 13 -34.99 -8.32 22.96
N GLY A 14 -35.55 -9.15 22.09
CA GLY A 14 -35.17 -9.21 20.68
C GLY A 14 -34.97 -7.83 20.04
N SER A 15 -33.85 -7.72 19.32
CA SER A 15 -33.41 -6.67 18.38
C SER A 15 -32.36 -5.65 18.85
N MET A 16 -31.29 -5.64 18.04
CA MET A 16 -30.51 -4.50 17.56
C MET A 16 -29.19 -4.14 18.25
N GLN A 17 -28.15 -4.07 17.40
CA GLN A 17 -26.77 -3.59 17.60
C GLN A 17 -25.92 -4.39 18.61
N GLU A 18 -24.70 -4.81 18.30
CA GLU A 18 -23.63 -3.96 17.79
C GLU A 18 -22.58 -4.83 17.07
N ASN A 19 -22.29 -4.48 15.82
CA ASN A 19 -21.08 -4.90 15.13
C ASN A 19 -19.91 -4.17 15.82
N VAL A 20 -19.10 -4.89 16.58
CA VAL A 20 -17.85 -4.35 17.13
C VAL A 20 -16.70 -5.26 16.71
N GLU A 21 -16.12 -4.91 15.57
CA GLU A 21 -14.70 -4.58 15.42
C GLU A 21 -13.75 -5.32 16.37
N SER A 22 -12.97 -6.25 15.79
CA SER A 22 -11.79 -6.82 16.42
C SER A 22 -10.77 -5.71 16.75
N PRO A 23 -10.21 -5.67 17.98
CA PRO A 23 -9.19 -4.71 18.39
C PRO A 23 -7.84 -4.85 17.65
N GLU A 24 -7.68 -5.81 16.74
CA GLU A 24 -6.49 -5.94 15.88
C GLU A 24 -6.57 -5.04 14.61
N SER A 25 -7.74 -4.47 14.29
CA SER A 25 -7.90 -3.61 13.10
C SER A 25 -7.29 -2.20 13.28
N ILE A 26 -7.22 -1.70 14.53
CA ILE A 26 -6.84 -0.31 14.84
C ILE A 26 -5.36 -0.03 14.51
N GLY A 27 -4.47 -1.02 14.60
CA GLY A 27 -3.05 -0.89 14.23
C GLY A 27 -2.78 -0.94 12.73
N ALA A 28 -3.71 -1.49 11.94
CA ALA A 28 -3.54 -1.64 10.49
C ALA A 28 -3.85 -0.33 9.74
N VAL A 29 -4.80 0.48 10.23
CA VAL A 29 -5.26 1.69 9.56
C VAL A 29 -4.14 2.72 9.31
N PRO A 30 -3.29 3.10 10.28
CA PRO A 30 -2.24 4.08 10.04
C PRO A 30 -1.05 3.54 9.22
N ILE A 31 -0.84 2.23 9.15
CA ILE A 31 0.28 1.61 8.39
C ILE A 31 -0.13 1.27 6.96
N ALA A 32 -1.40 0.91 6.75
CA ALA A 32 -1.94 0.65 5.42
C ALA A 32 -2.00 1.93 4.57
N ILE A 33 -2.26 3.09 5.16
CA ILE A 33 -2.34 4.38 4.44
C ILE A 33 -0.99 4.75 3.77
N PRO A 34 0.17 4.73 4.46
CA PRO A 34 1.48 4.94 3.86
C PRO A 34 1.77 3.96 2.71
N ILE A 35 1.41 2.69 2.88
CA ILE A 35 1.62 1.66 1.86
C ILE A 35 0.69 1.87 0.66
N LEU A 36 -0.56 2.32 0.89
CA LEU A 36 -1.56 2.63 -0.14
C LEU A 36 -1.20 3.89 -0.95
N VAL A 37 -0.74 4.95 -0.28
CA VAL A 37 -0.18 6.16 -0.93
C VAL A 37 1.08 5.82 -1.72
N GLY A 38 1.75 4.74 -1.33
CA GLY A 38 2.88 4.15 -2.04
C GLY A 38 4.20 4.83 -1.64
N PRO A 39 5.26 4.05 -1.39
CA PRO A 39 6.57 4.60 -1.02
C PRO A 39 7.10 5.57 -2.08
N GLY A 40 6.76 5.38 -3.36
CA GLY A 40 7.16 6.29 -4.45
C GLY A 40 6.55 7.70 -4.34
N ALA A 41 5.30 7.83 -3.90
CA ALA A 41 4.69 9.14 -3.66
C ALA A 41 5.30 9.82 -2.43
N ILE A 42 5.63 9.02 -1.40
CA ILE A 42 6.31 9.50 -0.20
C ILE A 42 7.70 10.05 -0.55
N THR A 43 8.54 9.29 -1.27
CA THR A 43 9.87 9.74 -1.69
C THR A 43 9.80 11.00 -2.56
N THR A 44 8.84 11.06 -3.49
CA THR A 44 8.65 12.23 -4.37
C THR A 44 8.29 13.48 -3.57
N THR A 45 7.40 13.34 -2.59
CA THR A 45 6.99 14.44 -1.72
C THR A 45 8.15 14.92 -0.85
N ILE A 46 8.94 14.00 -0.27
CA ILE A 46 10.12 14.35 0.54
C ILE A 46 11.17 15.08 -0.28
N PHE A 47 11.48 14.60 -1.49
CA PHE A 47 12.44 15.27 -2.39
C PHE A 47 11.97 16.67 -2.79
N ASN A 48 10.66 16.84 -2.98
CA ASN A 48 10.07 18.11 -3.38
C ASN A 48 10.19 19.17 -2.26
N ILE A 49 9.87 18.78 -1.01
CA ILE A 49 9.91 19.69 0.14
C ILE A 49 11.34 20.14 0.48
N GLN A 50 12.34 19.28 0.25
CA GLN A 50 13.75 19.61 0.54
C GLN A 50 14.39 20.61 -0.43
N GLN A 51 13.79 20.91 -1.58
CA GLN A 51 14.49 21.60 -2.66
C GLN A 51 13.82 22.91 -3.14
N TYR A 52 12.54 23.20 -2.90
CA TYR A 52 11.91 24.35 -3.57
C TYR A 52 10.78 25.11 -2.86
N ASP A 53 10.72 26.40 -3.21
CA ASP A 53 9.67 27.39 -2.94
C ASP A 53 8.25 26.89 -3.30
N THR A 54 7.23 27.32 -2.54
CA THR A 54 5.83 26.84 -2.55
C THR A 54 5.20 26.67 -3.95
N ILE A 55 5.64 27.46 -4.93
CA ILE A 55 5.15 27.45 -6.31
C ILE A 55 5.50 26.14 -7.05
N ILE A 56 6.69 25.59 -6.80
CA ILE A 56 7.18 24.39 -7.50
C ILE A 56 6.54 23.12 -6.94
N ALA A 57 6.24 23.11 -5.63
CA ALA A 57 5.46 22.05 -5.02
C ALA A 57 4.07 21.91 -5.65
N ILE A 58 3.38 23.05 -5.87
CA ILE A 58 2.07 23.08 -6.52
C ILE A 58 2.16 22.53 -7.96
N LEU A 59 3.18 22.93 -8.72
CA LEU A 59 3.39 22.46 -10.09
C LEU A 59 3.60 20.94 -10.15
N VAL A 60 4.39 20.38 -9.24
CA VAL A 60 4.64 18.93 -9.19
C VAL A 60 3.39 18.16 -8.78
N VAL A 61 2.64 18.63 -7.79
CA VAL A 61 1.35 18.02 -7.41
C VAL A 61 0.39 17.99 -8.60
N LEU A 62 0.33 19.09 -9.36
CA LEU A 62 -0.51 19.20 -10.55
C LEU A 62 -0.08 18.21 -11.64
N VAL A 63 1.23 18.03 -11.85
CA VAL A 63 1.78 17.03 -12.78
C VAL A 63 1.47 15.60 -12.34
N VAL A 64 1.61 15.27 -11.05
CA VAL A 64 1.29 13.93 -10.52
C VAL A 64 -0.20 13.63 -10.67
N LEU A 65 -1.07 14.60 -10.35
CA LEU A 65 -2.52 14.49 -10.56
C LEU A 65 -2.86 14.28 -12.04
N ALA A 66 -2.29 15.08 -12.94
CA ALA A 66 -2.52 14.97 -14.38
C ALA A 66 -2.06 13.60 -14.92
N THR A 67 -0.89 13.12 -14.47
CA THR A 67 -0.34 11.82 -14.85
C THR A 67 -1.23 10.69 -14.35
N THR A 68 -1.67 10.75 -13.09
CA THR A 68 -2.57 9.77 -12.48
C THR A 68 -3.92 9.73 -13.21
N TRP A 69 -4.46 10.90 -13.56
CA TRP A 69 -5.70 11.02 -14.31
C TRP A 69 -5.60 10.39 -15.71
N ILE A 70 -4.48 10.64 -16.41
CA ILE A 70 -4.19 9.99 -17.70
C ILE A 70 -4.14 8.47 -17.53
N ILE A 71 -3.40 7.96 -16.55
CA ILE A 71 -3.27 6.52 -16.29
C ILE A 71 -4.64 5.89 -16.03
N LEU A 72 -5.46 6.48 -15.15
CA LEU A 72 -6.82 6.04 -14.87
C LEU A 72 -7.71 6.08 -16.12
N ARG A 73 -7.56 7.07 -17.00
CA ARG A 73 -8.32 7.14 -18.24
C ARG A 73 -7.95 6.01 -19.21
N TYR A 74 -6.68 5.64 -19.27
CA TYR A 74 -6.21 4.54 -20.12
C TYR A 74 -6.44 3.16 -19.47
N ILE A 75 -6.57 3.07 -18.14
CA ILE A 75 -6.74 1.79 -17.45
C ILE A 75 -8.04 1.09 -17.84
N SER A 76 -9.12 1.82 -18.10
CA SER A 76 -10.36 1.20 -18.59
C SER A 76 -10.18 0.53 -19.95
N ARG A 77 -9.35 1.10 -20.84
CA ARG A 77 -9.00 0.48 -22.14
C ARG A 77 -8.08 -0.72 -21.94
N VAL A 78 -7.08 -0.58 -21.08
CA VAL A 78 -6.11 -1.64 -20.76
C VAL A 78 -6.80 -2.82 -20.09
N TYR A 79 -7.74 -2.59 -19.17
CA TYR A 79 -8.49 -3.64 -18.48
C TYR A 79 -9.36 -4.45 -19.44
N ASN A 80 -9.97 -3.78 -20.42
CA ASN A 80 -10.74 -4.47 -21.45
C ASN A 80 -9.86 -5.26 -22.44
N PHE A 81 -8.65 -4.76 -22.72
CA PHE A 81 -7.69 -5.44 -23.60
C PHE A 81 -6.98 -6.63 -22.92
N LEU A 82 -6.64 -6.50 -21.64
CA LEU A 82 -6.03 -7.57 -20.83
C LEU A 82 -7.03 -8.67 -20.47
N GLY A 83 -8.32 -8.33 -20.31
CA GLY A 83 -9.33 -9.27 -19.83
C GLY A 83 -9.01 -9.84 -18.44
N LYS A 84 -9.85 -10.75 -17.95
CA LYS A 84 -9.67 -11.38 -16.64
C LYS A 84 -8.38 -12.21 -16.56
N THR A 85 -7.98 -12.86 -17.65
CA THR A 85 -6.80 -13.73 -17.70
C THR A 85 -5.50 -12.93 -17.77
N GLY A 86 -5.44 -11.83 -18.54
CA GLY A 86 -4.24 -11.01 -18.67
C GLY A 86 -3.85 -10.33 -17.37
N SER A 87 -4.84 -9.81 -16.62
CA SER A 87 -4.60 -9.21 -15.29
C SER A 87 -3.94 -10.21 -14.31
N LEU A 88 -4.40 -11.47 -14.31
CA LEU A 88 -3.85 -12.51 -13.44
C LEU A 88 -2.41 -12.88 -13.82
N ILE A 89 -2.11 -12.97 -15.12
CA ILE A 89 -0.76 -13.26 -15.61
C ILE A 89 0.19 -12.12 -15.24
N ILE A 90 -0.24 -10.87 -15.43
CA ILE A 90 0.57 -9.69 -15.11
C ILE A 90 0.84 -9.61 -13.60
N ALA A 91 -0.16 -9.86 -12.76
CA ALA A 91 0.03 -9.92 -11.31
C ALA A 91 1.10 -10.95 -10.91
N ARG A 92 1.10 -12.14 -11.52
CA ARG A 92 2.14 -13.16 -11.28
C ARG A 92 3.52 -12.73 -11.76
N VAL A 93 3.62 -12.10 -12.93
CA VAL A 93 4.90 -11.61 -13.45
C VAL A 93 5.46 -10.47 -12.60
N MET A 94 4.60 -9.56 -12.15
CA MET A 94 5.00 -8.48 -11.24
C MET A 94 5.47 -9.05 -9.91
N ALA A 95 4.78 -10.05 -9.35
CA ALA A 95 5.24 -10.75 -8.15
C ALA A 95 6.64 -11.37 -8.32
N LEU A 96 6.91 -12.01 -9.47
CA LEU A 96 8.23 -12.56 -9.78
C LEU A 96 9.31 -11.46 -9.92
N ARG A 97 8.95 -10.32 -10.54
CA ARG A 97 9.85 -9.16 -10.69
C ARG A 97 10.21 -8.55 -9.34
N ILE A 98 9.22 -8.38 -8.48
CA ILE A 98 9.42 -7.88 -7.11
C ILE A 98 10.35 -8.84 -6.37
N ALA A 99 10.11 -10.14 -6.41
CA ALA A 99 10.99 -11.12 -5.76
C ALA A 99 12.45 -11.02 -6.22
N THR A 100 12.67 -10.75 -7.50
CA THR A 100 14.03 -10.53 -8.04
C THR A 100 14.67 -9.25 -7.50
N ILE A 101 13.90 -8.15 -7.48
CA ILE A 101 14.35 -6.84 -6.96
C ILE A 101 14.69 -6.94 -5.46
N GLU A 102 13.85 -7.62 -4.68
CA GLU A 102 14.08 -7.87 -3.25
C GLU A 102 15.40 -8.61 -3.02
N VAL A 103 15.63 -9.71 -3.74
CA VAL A 103 16.88 -10.48 -3.63
C VAL A 103 18.09 -9.62 -4.02
N GLN A 104 17.97 -8.82 -5.10
CA GLN A 104 19.03 -7.90 -5.52
C GLN A 104 19.37 -6.87 -4.42
N TYR A 105 18.36 -6.30 -3.76
CA TYR A 105 18.55 -5.35 -2.66
C TYR A 105 19.20 -6.01 -1.45
N ILE A 106 18.79 -7.22 -1.09
CA ILE A 106 19.40 -7.99 0.02
C ILE A 106 20.88 -8.24 -0.28
N LEU A 107 21.21 -8.73 -1.48
CA LEU A 107 22.60 -8.97 -1.88
C LEU A 107 23.42 -7.68 -1.87
N THR A 108 22.86 -6.58 -2.36
CA THR A 108 23.52 -5.26 -2.38
C THR A 108 23.75 -4.75 -0.96
N GLY A 109 22.76 -4.89 -0.07
CA GLY A 109 22.89 -4.50 1.33
C GLY A 109 23.95 -5.32 2.09
N VAL A 110 23.98 -6.64 1.89
CA VAL A 110 24.96 -7.53 2.53
C VAL A 110 26.38 -7.28 2.00
N THR A 111 26.55 -7.10 0.68
CA THR A 111 27.87 -6.80 0.08
C THR A 111 28.39 -5.41 0.45
N HIS A 112 27.51 -4.46 0.78
CA HIS A 112 27.91 -3.16 1.31
C HIS A 112 28.30 -3.24 2.80
N PHE A 113 27.63 -4.08 3.58
CA PHE A 113 27.90 -4.25 5.01
C PHE A 113 29.14 -5.10 5.28
N ILE A 114 29.42 -6.09 4.45
CA ILE A 114 30.69 -6.83 4.50
C ILE A 114 31.76 -5.90 3.91
N PRO A 115 32.69 -5.37 4.73
CA PRO A 115 33.80 -4.61 4.18
C PRO A 115 34.51 -5.56 3.23
N LYS A 116 34.74 -5.10 1.99
CA LYS A 116 35.64 -5.79 1.08
C LYS A 116 37.00 -5.88 1.77
N SER A 117 37.25 -6.98 2.48
CA SER A 117 38.59 -7.44 2.77
C SER A 117 39.19 -7.75 1.41
N ASN A 118 40.03 -6.83 0.95
CA ASN A 118 41.04 -7.06 -0.05
C ASN A 118 41.58 -8.49 0.07
N CYS A 119 41.25 -9.33 -0.90
CA CYS A 119 42.16 -10.34 -1.39
C CYS A 119 42.22 -10.11 -2.90
N GLY A 120 43.43 -9.77 -3.36
CA GLY A 120 43.74 -9.52 -4.76
C GLY A 120 43.65 -10.77 -5.64
#